data_AF-A0AAW2DK44-F1
#
_entry.id   AF-A0AAW2DK44-F1
#
_cell.length_a   1.000
_cell.length_b   1.000
_cell.length_c   1.000
_cell.angle_alpha   90.00
_cell.angle_beta   90.00
_cell.angle_gamma   90.00
#
_symmetry.space_group_name_H-M   'P 1'
#
loop_
_entity.id
_entity.type
_entity.pdbx_description
1 polymer ?
#
loop_
_entity_poly.entity_id
_entity_poly.type
_entity_poly.pdbx_seq_one_letter_code
_entity_poly.pdbx_strand_id
1 'polypeptide(L)'
;MRGEWNGLKALVSSDCPYAYYIHCFAHRLQLALVAASKEVILVQSFFNRLSSVVNVVGASCKRTEQLKKAYANQIAYFVEIGELETRRGLNQISTLQRAGDTR
;
A
#
# COMPACT_ATOMS: atom_id res chain seq x y z
N MET A 1 -0.19 14.38 -5.09
CA MET A 1 -1.00 14.88 -6.25
C MET A 1 -0.07 15.55 -7.26
N ARG A 2 0.53 14.78 -8.17
CA ARG A 2 1.19 15.30 -9.37
C ARG A 2 0.55 14.58 -10.55
N GLY A 3 -0.24 15.30 -11.33
CA GLY A 3 -1.01 14.80 -12.46
C GLY A 3 -1.89 15.91 -13.04
N GLU A 4 -2.65 15.57 -14.08
CA GLU A 4 -3.51 16.42 -14.94
C GLU A 4 -4.41 17.46 -14.23
N TRP A 5 -4.58 17.35 -12.91
CA TRP A 5 -5.45 18.17 -12.08
C TRP A 5 -4.85 19.50 -11.61
N ASN A 6 -3.59 19.80 -11.94
CA ASN A 6 -3.03 21.15 -11.71
C ASN A 6 -3.82 22.23 -12.47
N GLY A 7 -4.37 21.88 -13.64
CA GLY A 7 -5.29 22.75 -14.38
C GLY A 7 -6.63 22.93 -13.67
N LEU A 8 -7.17 21.88 -13.06
CA LEU A 8 -8.43 21.95 -12.32
C LEU A 8 -8.32 22.88 -11.10
N LYS A 9 -7.23 22.80 -10.34
CA LYS A 9 -7.02 23.72 -9.22
C LYS A 9 -6.99 25.19 -9.69
N ALA A 10 -6.33 25.45 -10.82
CA ALA A 10 -6.26 26.79 -11.40
C ALA A 10 -7.63 27.30 -11.85
N LEU A 11 -8.43 26.45 -12.53
CA LEU A 11 -9.80 26.77 -12.96
C LEU A 11 -10.75 27.02 -11.77
N VAL A 12 -10.67 26.19 -10.73
CA VAL A 12 -11.48 26.39 -9.52
C VAL A 12 -11.08 27.67 -8.78
N SER A 13 -9.78 28.00 -8.74
CA SER A 13 -9.33 29.28 -8.18
C SER A 13 -9.66 30.50 -9.04
N SER A 14 -9.80 30.37 -10.37
CA SER A 14 -10.25 31.48 -11.23
C SER A 14 -11.74 31.74 -11.08
N ASP A 15 -12.55 30.68 -11.00
CA ASP A 15 -14.01 30.78 -10.93
C ASP A 15 -14.51 31.08 -9.51
N CYS A 16 -13.75 30.68 -8.49
CA CYS A 16 -14.03 30.95 -7.09
C CYS A 16 -12.76 31.45 -6.37
N PRO A 17 -12.49 32.76 -6.37
CA PRO A 17 -11.28 33.32 -5.74
C PRO A 17 -11.20 33.09 -4.22
N TYR A 18 -12.32 32.71 -3.59
CA TYR A 18 -12.42 32.35 -2.17
C TYR A 18 -12.37 30.83 -1.90
N ALA A 19 -12.28 29.99 -2.93
CA ALA A 19 -12.18 28.54 -2.74
C ALA A 19 -10.83 28.17 -2.12
N TYR A 20 -10.85 27.73 -0.86
CA TYR A 20 -9.66 27.26 -0.17
C TYR A 20 -9.54 25.74 -0.25
N TYR A 21 -8.41 25.27 -0.74
CA TYR A 21 -8.11 23.84 -0.80
C TYR A 21 -7.65 23.33 0.56
N ILE A 22 -8.51 22.59 1.27
CA ILE A 22 -8.17 21.93 2.53
C ILE A 22 -7.60 20.56 2.21
N HIS A 23 -6.31 20.36 2.50
CA HIS A 23 -5.69 19.03 2.42
C HIS A 23 -6.41 18.06 3.37
N CYS A 24 -6.77 16.87 2.89
CA CYS A 24 -7.48 15.91 3.71
C CYS A 24 -6.66 15.52 4.95
N PHE A 25 -7.31 15.51 6.11
CA PHE A 25 -6.67 15.22 7.39
C PHE A 25 -5.99 13.85 7.38
N ALA A 26 -6.59 12.86 6.71
CA ALA A 26 -6.01 11.53 6.51
C ALA A 26 -4.64 11.59 5.82
N HIS A 27 -4.46 12.42 4.78
CA HIS A 27 -3.19 12.56 4.10
C HIS A 27 -2.13 13.25 4.97
N ARG A 28 -2.52 14.29 5.72
CA ARG A 28 -1.61 14.96 6.66
C ARG A 28 -1.17 14.01 7.78
N LEU A 29 -2.10 13.23 8.31
CA LEU A 29 -1.82 12.20 9.31
C LEU A 29 -0.87 11.14 8.75
N GLN A 30 -1.12 10.65 7.53
CA GLN A 30 -0.24 9.70 6.87
C GLN A 30 1.18 10.24 6.71
N LEU A 31 1.34 11.47 6.23
CA LEU A 31 2.66 12.10 6.09
C LEU A 31 3.37 12.25 7.44
N ALA A 32 2.65 12.67 8.48
CA ALA A 32 3.21 12.79 9.83
C ALA A 32 3.66 11.44 10.40
N LEU A 33 2.86 10.39 10.22
CA LEU A 33 3.20 9.03 10.65
C LEU A 33 4.41 8.48 9.90
N VAL A 34 4.47 8.67 8.58
CA VAL A 34 5.63 8.24 7.77
C VAL A 34 6.89 8.99 8.21
N ALA A 35 6.82 10.29 8.45
CA ALA A 35 7.95 11.07 8.96
C ALA A 35 8.40 10.56 10.34
N ALA A 36 7.48 10.44 11.30
CA ALA A 36 7.79 9.94 12.64
C ALA A 36 8.38 8.52 12.62
N SER A 37 7.89 7.63 11.75
CA SER A 37 8.40 6.27 11.62
C SER A 37 9.84 6.20 11.11
N LYS A 38 10.28 7.20 10.33
CA LYS A 38 11.66 7.26 9.81
C LYS A 38 12.68 7.62 10.89
N GLU A 39 12.24 8.29 11.95
CA GLU A 39 13.08 8.61 13.12
C GLU A 39 13.33 7.39 14.01
N VAL A 40 12.56 6.30 13.84
CA VAL A 40 12.75 5.05 14.58
C VAL A 40 13.52 4.06 13.71
N ILE A 41 14.82 3.88 14.01
CA ILE A 41 15.76 3.05 13.23
C ILE A 41 15.22 1.64 12.96
N LEU A 42 14.63 1.00 13.97
CA LEU A 42 14.08 -0.35 13.84
C LEU A 42 12.94 -0.40 12.81
N VAL A 43 12.05 0.58 12.86
CA VAL A 43 10.90 0.70 11.95
C VAL A 43 11.39 0.98 10.53
N GLN A 44 12.34 1.91 10.38
CA GLN A 44 12.95 2.20 9.10
C GLN A 44 13.64 0.97 8.49
N SER A 45 14.43 0.23 9.27
CA SER A 45 15.11 -0.99 8.83
C SER A 45 14.12 -2.07 8.38
N PHE A 46 13.03 -2.24 9.14
CA PHE A 46 11.96 -3.17 8.78
C PHE A 46 11.33 -2.83 7.42
N PHE A 47 10.91 -1.58 7.22
CA PHE A 47 10.28 -1.17 5.96
C PHE A 47 11.24 -1.20 4.77
N ASN A 48 12.54 -0.92 4.98
CA ASN A 48 13.55 -1.06 3.93
C ASN A 48 13.70 -2.51 3.47
N ARG A 49 13.76 -3.46 4.42
CA ARG A 49 13.81 -4.90 4.12
C ARG A 49 12.55 -5.36 3.41
N LEU A 50 11.38 -4.96 3.93
CA LEU A 50 10.09 -5.29 3.32
C LEU A 50 10.00 -4.77 1.89
N SER A 51 10.38 -3.52 1.66
CA SER A 51 10.43 -2.90 0.33
C SER A 51 11.34 -3.67 -0.63
N SER A 52 12.53 -4.08 -0.16
CA SER A 52 13.45 -4.91 -0.94
C SER A 52 12.82 -6.24 -1.36
N VAL A 53 12.18 -6.96 -0.42
CA VAL A 53 11.48 -8.23 -0.69
C VAL A 53 10.37 -8.04 -1.72
N VAL A 54 9.51 -7.03 -1.52
CA VAL A 54 8.40 -6.72 -2.43
C VAL A 54 8.90 -6.38 -3.82
N ASN A 55 9.98 -5.59 -3.92
CA ASN A 55 10.57 -5.22 -5.21
C ASN A 55 11.16 -6.44 -5.92
N VAL A 56 11.88 -7.30 -5.19
CA VAL A 56 12.44 -8.54 -5.74
C VAL A 56 11.31 -9.43 -6.25
N VAL A 57 10.30 -9.75 -5.44
CA VAL A 57 9.21 -10.63 -5.88
C VAL A 57 8.38 -9.99 -7.00
N GLY A 58 8.01 -8.73 -6.84
CA GLY A 58 7.17 -7.96 -7.77
C GLY A 58 7.84 -7.64 -9.10
N ALA A 59 9.18 -7.65 -9.18
CA ALA A 59 9.90 -7.44 -10.44
C ALA A 59 9.72 -8.60 -11.45
N SER A 60 9.12 -9.74 -11.05
CA SER A 60 8.83 -10.83 -11.96
C SER A 60 7.43 -11.39 -11.72
N CYS A 61 6.63 -11.44 -12.78
CA CYS A 61 5.32 -12.09 -12.75
C CYS A 61 5.44 -13.56 -12.31
N LYS A 62 6.48 -14.27 -12.76
CA LYS A 62 6.72 -15.68 -12.39
C LYS A 62 6.90 -15.87 -10.88
N ARG A 63 7.72 -15.03 -10.23
CA ARG A 63 7.95 -15.10 -8.78
C ARG A 63 6.69 -14.74 -8.00
N THR A 64 5.95 -13.74 -8.48
CA THR A 64 4.67 -13.35 -7.88
C THR A 64 3.65 -14.49 -7.93
N GLU A 65 3.51 -15.17 -9.07
CA GLU A 65 2.60 -16.31 -9.20
C GLU A 65 3.03 -17.51 -8.35
N GLN A 66 4.34 -17.79 -8.28
CA GLN A 66 4.87 -18.82 -7.38
C GLN A 66 4.54 -18.54 -5.91
N LEU A 67 4.69 -17.28 -5.47
CA LEU A 67 4.34 -16.87 -4.12
C LEU A 67 2.85 -17.06 -3.84
N LYS A 68 1.98 -16.62 -4.76
CA LYS A 68 0.52 -16.81 -4.63
C LYS A 68 0.13 -18.28 -4.53
N LYS A 69 0.74 -19.14 -5.35
CA LYS A 69 0.49 -20.59 -5.32
C LYS A 69 0.94 -21.21 -4.00
N ALA A 70 2.13 -20.85 -3.51
CA ALA A 70 2.62 -21.33 -2.21
C ALA A 70 1.68 -20.90 -1.07
N TYR A 71 1.22 -19.65 -1.10
CA TYR A 71 0.28 -19.13 -0.11
C TYR A 71 -1.09 -19.83 -0.17
N ALA A 72 -1.62 -20.08 -1.38
CA ALA A 72 -2.85 -20.85 -1.57
C ALA A 72 -2.74 -22.27 -0.99
N ASN A 73 -1.62 -22.94 -1.21
CA ASN A 73 -1.36 -24.27 -0.65
C ASN A 73 -1.29 -24.23 0.89
N GLN A 74 -0.66 -23.20 1.45
CA GLN A 74 -0.56 -23.02 2.90
C GLN A 74 -1.94 -22.79 3.53
N ILE A 75 -2.80 -21.98 2.90
CA ILE A 75 -4.18 -21.80 3.34
C ILE A 75 -4.92 -23.14 3.28
N ALA A 76 -4.82 -23.87 2.16
CA ALA A 76 -5.49 -25.16 2.02
C ALA A 76 -5.08 -26.15 3.13
N TYR A 77 -3.79 -26.21 3.46
CA TYR A 77 -3.27 -27.02 4.56
C TYR A 77 -3.86 -26.60 5.91
N PHE A 78 -3.85 -25.31 6.24
CA PHE A 78 -4.39 -24.84 7.53
C PHE A 78 -5.90 -25.04 7.66
N VAL A 79 -6.63 -24.99 6.54
CA VAL A 79 -8.06 -25.33 6.49
C VAL A 79 -8.26 -26.83 6.74
N GLU A 80 -7.43 -27.69 6.16
CA GLU A 80 -7.49 -29.14 6.33
C GLU A 80 -7.30 -29.57 7.79
N ILE A 81 -6.32 -28.98 8.48
CA ILE A 81 -6.07 -29.28 9.90
C ILE A 81 -7.00 -28.53 10.86
N GLY A 82 -7.97 -27.77 10.34
CA GLY A 82 -8.95 -27.04 11.14
C GLY A 82 -8.40 -25.84 11.91
N GLU A 83 -7.16 -25.42 11.64
CA GLU A 83 -6.58 -24.20 12.23
C GLU A 83 -7.11 -22.92 11.58
N LEU A 84 -7.85 -23.04 10.47
CA LEU A 84 -8.28 -21.89 9.68
C LEU A 84 -9.70 -22.06 9.14
N GLU A 85 -10.60 -21.14 9.51
CA GLU A 85 -11.96 -21.08 9.00
C GLU A 85 -12.02 -20.48 7.59
N THR A 86 -12.90 -21.03 6.75
CA THR A 86 -13.21 -20.46 5.43
C THR A 86 -14.54 -19.72 5.47
N ARG A 87 -14.52 -18.42 5.14
CA ARG A 87 -15.72 -17.60 4.96
C ARG A 87 -15.54 -16.68 3.78
N ARG A 88 -16.66 -16.24 3.17
CA ARG A 88 -16.67 -15.24 2.11
C ARG A 88 -15.96 -13.96 2.60
N GLY A 89 -14.78 -13.66 2.04
CA GLY A 89 -13.95 -12.52 2.42
C GLY A 89 -12.68 -12.86 3.21
N LEU A 90 -12.56 -14.07 3.77
CA LEU A 90 -11.37 -14.51 4.51
C LEU A 90 -10.34 -15.15 3.57
N ASN A 91 -9.06 -14.98 3.90
CA ASN A 91 -7.93 -15.64 3.24
C ASN A 91 -7.82 -15.37 1.73
N GLN A 92 -8.30 -14.20 1.29
CA GLN A 92 -8.21 -13.80 -0.10
C GLN A 92 -6.77 -13.51 -0.50
N ILE A 93 -6.38 -14.00 -1.67
CA ILE A 93 -5.07 -13.72 -2.25
C ILE A 93 -5.11 -12.30 -2.85
N SER A 94 -4.43 -11.35 -2.21
CA SER A 94 -4.23 -10.00 -2.74
C SER A 94 -2.96 -9.90 -3.58
N THR A 95 -2.89 -8.90 -4.44
CA THR A 95 -1.63 -8.53 -5.11
C THR A 95 -0.70 -7.81 -4.15
N LEU A 96 0.61 -8.06 -4.27
CA LEU A 96 1.61 -7.24 -3.60
C LEU A 96 1.53 -5.81 -4.14
N GLN A 97 1.18 -4.85 -3.28
CA GLN A 97 1.29 -3.44 -3.63
C GLN A 97 2.76 -3.09 -3.81
N ARG A 98 3.09 -2.34 -4.87
CA ARG A 98 4.44 -1.80 -5.03
C ARG A 98 4.78 -0.92 -3.83
N ALA A 99 6.05 -0.98 -3.41
CA ALA A 99 6.61 0.02 -2.51
C ALA A 99 6.62 1.38 -3.24
N GLY A 100 5.56 2.16 -3.05
CA GLY A 100 5.49 3.56 -3.44
C GLY A 100 5.62 4.40 -2.18
N ASP A 101 6.66 5.24 -2.11
CA ASP A 101 6.65 6.34 -1.17
C ASP A 101 5.39 7.18 -1.48
N THR A 102 4.46 7.24 -0.54
CA THR A 102 3.26 8.07 -0.68
C THR A 102 3.66 9.53 -0.49
N ARG A 103 4.12 10.15 -1.59
CA ARG A 103 4.31 11.58 -1.76
C ARG A 103 3.33 12.14 -2.80
#